data_AF-A0A3D0S6E9-F1
#
_entry.id   AF-A0A3D0S6E9-F1
#
_cell.length_a   1.000
_cell.length_b   1.000
_cell.length_c   1.000
_cell.angle_alpha   90.00
_cell.angle_beta   90.00
_cell.angle_gamma   90.00
#
_symmetry.space_group_name_H-M   'P 1'
#
loop_
_entity.id
_entity.type
_entity.pdbx_description
1 polymer ?
#
loop_
_entity_poly.entity_id
_entity_poly.type
_entity_poly.pdbx_seq_one_letter_code
_entity_poly.pdbx_strand_id
1 'polypeptide(L)'
;DSDSDTASQSSDSQTASNGDVFNDADVTFATDMIPHHAQAIQMVTLTDGRTLDPEVQQLATEIRDAQAPEVETMVDWLTAWGKEVPETSLDHTNAGHDMSEMPEIEGMDDMPGMMSAEDMQALADAPDAEFQTMWL
;
A
#
# COMPACT_ATOMS: atom_id res chain seq x y z
N ASP A 1 -46.43 7.39 -18.98
CA ASP A 1 -45.61 6.91 -17.86
C ASP A 1 -44.21 6.64 -18.33
N SER A 2 -43.28 7.49 -17.89
CA SER A 2 -41.84 7.23 -17.97
C SER A 2 -41.41 6.83 -16.57
N ASP A 3 -41.31 5.53 -16.31
CA ASP A 3 -40.65 5.03 -15.11
C ASP A 3 -39.14 5.02 -15.39
N SER A 4 -38.46 5.99 -14.80
CA SER A 4 -37.01 5.97 -14.64
C SER A 4 -36.68 4.95 -13.55
N ASP A 5 -36.35 3.73 -13.94
CA ASP A 5 -35.77 2.75 -13.02
C ASP A 5 -34.37 3.19 -12.61
N THR A 6 -34.28 3.67 -11.38
CA THR A 6 -33.06 3.89 -10.61
C THR A 6 -32.20 2.62 -10.65
N ALA A 7 -31.06 2.70 -11.34
CA ALA A 7 -30.00 1.70 -11.22
C ALA A 7 -29.45 1.74 -9.78
N SER A 8 -30.06 0.95 -8.89
CA SER A 8 -29.42 0.54 -7.65
C SER A 8 -28.25 -0.35 -8.04
N GLN A 9 -27.03 0.17 -7.94
CA GLN A 9 -25.85 -0.67 -7.88
C GLN A 9 -25.93 -1.41 -6.54
N SER A 10 -26.60 -2.55 -6.53
CA SER A 10 -26.54 -3.50 -5.43
C SER A 10 -25.10 -3.99 -5.35
N SER A 11 -24.34 -3.56 -4.34
CA SER A 11 -23.11 -4.23 -3.93
C SER A 11 -23.50 -5.60 -3.38
N ASP A 12 -23.76 -6.56 -4.27
CA ASP A 12 -24.15 -7.91 -3.87
C ASP A 12 -23.03 -8.53 -3.04
N SER A 13 -23.36 -8.83 -1.79
CA SER A 13 -22.41 -9.44 -0.87
C SER A 13 -22.15 -10.89 -1.26
N GLN A 14 -20.89 -11.29 -1.27
CA GLN A 14 -20.40 -12.63 -1.52
C GLN A 14 -20.03 -13.29 -0.18
N THR A 15 -20.14 -14.62 -0.09
CA THR A 15 -19.69 -15.38 1.08
C THR A 15 -18.49 -16.23 0.69
N ALA A 16 -17.37 -16.01 1.37
CA ALA A 16 -16.14 -16.76 1.20
C ALA A 16 -16.22 -18.16 1.82
N SER A 17 -15.24 -19.02 1.50
CA SER A 17 -15.22 -20.41 1.97
C SER A 17 -15.04 -20.55 3.49
N ASN A 18 -14.48 -19.52 4.14
CA ASN A 18 -14.33 -19.44 5.59
C ASN A 18 -15.59 -18.86 6.30
N GLY A 19 -16.62 -18.47 5.55
CA GLY A 19 -17.86 -17.90 6.07
C GLY A 19 -17.88 -16.36 6.14
N ASP A 20 -16.80 -15.69 5.75
CA ASP A 20 -16.78 -14.22 5.70
C ASP A 20 -17.73 -13.70 4.64
N VAL A 21 -18.37 -12.58 4.92
CA VAL A 21 -19.23 -11.86 3.97
C VAL A 21 -18.50 -10.60 3.54
N PHE A 22 -18.28 -10.45 2.25
CA PHE A 22 -17.56 -9.31 1.66
C PHE A 22 -18.30 -8.82 0.42
N ASN A 23 -18.00 -7.62 -0.05
CA ASN A 23 -18.50 -7.08 -1.32
C ASN A 23 -17.33 -6.52 -2.17
N ASP A 24 -17.64 -6.04 -3.37
CA ASP A 24 -16.60 -5.54 -4.27
C ASP A 24 -15.85 -4.31 -3.71
N ALA A 25 -16.47 -3.50 -2.86
CA ALA A 25 -15.78 -2.36 -2.22
C ALA A 25 -14.76 -2.83 -1.18
N ASP A 26 -15.03 -3.93 -0.46
CA ASP A 26 -14.06 -4.52 0.47
C ASP A 26 -12.84 -5.06 -0.29
N VAL A 27 -13.07 -5.67 -1.46
CA VAL A 27 -12.00 -6.16 -2.35
C VAL A 27 -11.18 -4.99 -2.88
N THR A 28 -11.83 -3.96 -3.44
CA THR A 28 -11.13 -2.76 -3.93
C THR A 28 -10.32 -2.12 -2.81
N PHE A 29 -10.90 -1.94 -1.62
CA PHE A 29 -10.19 -1.37 -0.48
C PHE A 29 -8.91 -2.16 -0.12
N ALA A 30 -9.01 -3.49 0.00
CA ALA A 30 -7.85 -4.32 0.34
C ALA A 30 -6.79 -4.31 -0.78
N THR A 31 -7.21 -4.44 -2.03
CA THR A 31 -6.31 -4.38 -3.21
C THR A 31 -5.56 -3.04 -3.29
N ASP A 32 -6.22 -1.95 -2.94
CA ASP A 32 -5.69 -0.61 -3.01
C ASP A 32 -4.77 -0.26 -1.82
N MET A 33 -5.15 -0.70 -0.60
CA MET A 33 -4.45 -0.33 0.62
C MET A 33 -3.22 -1.20 0.91
N ILE A 34 -3.15 -2.43 0.39
CA ILE A 34 -1.95 -3.27 0.50
C ILE A 34 -0.71 -2.56 -0.08
N PRO A 35 -0.67 -2.15 -1.37
CA PRO A 35 0.49 -1.47 -1.92
C PRO A 35 0.73 -0.10 -1.28
N HIS A 36 -0.33 0.60 -0.87
CA HIS A 36 -0.23 1.88 -0.16
C HIS A 36 0.52 1.74 1.17
N HIS A 37 0.11 0.79 2.01
CA HIS A 37 0.76 0.54 3.30
C HIS A 37 2.16 -0.04 3.12
N ALA A 38 2.36 -0.88 2.10
CA ALA A 38 3.68 -1.42 1.78
C ALA A 38 4.70 -0.32 1.42
N GLN A 39 4.31 0.73 0.68
CA GLN A 39 5.20 1.85 0.38
C GLN A 39 5.55 2.65 1.65
N ALA A 40 4.60 2.90 2.55
CA ALA A 40 4.88 3.57 3.81
C ALA A 40 5.88 2.76 4.68
N ILE A 41 5.75 1.43 4.72
CA ILE A 41 6.72 0.55 5.38
C ILE A 41 8.09 0.61 4.68
N GLN A 42 8.12 0.68 3.34
CA GLN A 42 9.35 0.87 2.58
C GLN A 42 10.03 2.20 2.95
N MET A 43 9.29 3.31 3.04
CA MET A 43 9.79 4.61 3.51
C MET A 43 10.35 4.52 4.93
N VAL A 44 9.67 3.81 5.84
CA VAL A 44 10.19 3.56 7.20
C VAL A 44 11.52 2.80 7.13
N THR A 45 11.66 1.83 6.25
CA THR A 45 12.89 1.04 6.12
C THR A 45 14.08 1.90 5.65
N LEU A 46 13.83 2.97 4.90
CA LEU A 46 14.87 3.94 4.53
C LEU A 46 15.42 4.74 5.73
N THR A 47 14.75 4.73 6.87
CA THR A 47 15.23 5.37 8.12
C THR A 47 16.31 4.54 8.81
N ASP A 48 16.40 3.24 8.52
CA ASP A 48 17.29 2.32 9.22
C ASP A 48 18.76 2.70 8.98
N GLY A 49 19.51 2.91 10.08
CA GLY A 49 20.92 3.28 10.04
C GLY A 49 21.22 4.77 9.81
N ARG A 50 20.18 5.62 9.67
CA ARG A 50 20.33 7.07 9.54
C ARG A 50 20.36 7.78 10.89
N THR A 51 20.97 8.96 10.93
CA THR A 51 20.94 9.83 12.12
C THR A 51 19.74 10.77 12.05
N LEU A 52 18.65 10.42 12.74
CA LEU A 52 17.40 11.18 12.77
C LEU A 52 17.08 11.69 14.19
N ASP A 53 16.23 12.70 14.28
CA ASP A 53 15.67 13.14 15.56
C ASP A 53 14.92 11.99 16.25
N PRO A 54 14.99 11.87 17.60
CA PRO A 54 14.36 10.76 18.32
C PRO A 54 12.85 10.64 18.09
N GLU A 55 12.18 11.77 17.88
CA GLU A 55 10.75 11.85 17.57
C GLU A 55 10.43 11.23 16.20
N VAL A 56 11.33 11.39 15.22
CA VAL A 56 11.19 10.79 13.88
C VAL A 56 11.46 9.29 13.91
N GLN A 57 12.48 8.84 14.67
CA GLN A 57 12.73 7.41 14.87
C GLN A 57 11.54 6.71 15.55
N GLN A 58 10.94 7.38 16.54
CA GLN A 58 9.73 6.89 17.19
C GLN A 58 8.56 6.82 16.21
N LEU A 59 8.31 7.89 15.45
CA LEU A 59 7.25 7.91 14.43
C LEU A 59 7.44 6.79 13.40
N ALA A 60 8.66 6.57 12.92
CA ALA A 60 8.96 5.48 11.98
C ALA A 60 8.61 4.10 12.57
N THR A 61 8.93 3.87 13.85
CA THR A 61 8.56 2.64 14.56
C THR A 61 7.04 2.50 14.67
N GLU A 62 6.34 3.56 15.06
CA GLU A 62 4.88 3.56 15.20
C GLU A 62 4.17 3.29 13.86
N ILE A 63 4.67 3.85 12.75
CA ILE A 63 4.15 3.57 11.40
C ILE A 63 4.32 2.10 11.04
N ARG A 64 5.51 1.52 11.26
CA ARG A 64 5.78 0.10 10.96
C ARG A 64 4.87 -0.82 11.77
N ASP A 65 4.77 -0.57 13.07
CA ASP A 65 4.00 -1.40 14.00
C ASP A 65 2.49 -1.33 13.74
N ALA A 66 2.00 -0.19 13.21
CA ALA A 66 0.61 -0.03 12.82
C ALA A 66 0.30 -0.67 11.46
N GLN A 67 1.11 -0.36 10.43
CA GLN A 67 0.76 -0.69 9.05
C GLN A 67 1.13 -2.11 8.63
N ALA A 68 2.18 -2.72 9.18
CA ALA A 68 2.56 -4.08 8.80
C ALA A 68 1.47 -5.13 9.13
N PRO A 69 0.85 -5.12 10.34
CA PRO A 69 -0.27 -6.02 10.63
C PRO A 69 -1.52 -5.77 9.76
N GLU A 70 -1.74 -4.53 9.32
CA GLU A 70 -2.85 -4.19 8.42
C GLU A 70 -2.65 -4.79 7.03
N VAL A 71 -1.42 -4.75 6.49
CA VAL A 71 -1.07 -5.44 5.24
C VAL A 71 -1.35 -6.94 5.36
N GLU A 72 -0.85 -7.59 6.42
CA GLU A 72 -1.09 -9.02 6.66
C GLU A 72 -2.58 -9.35 6.72
N THR A 73 -3.36 -8.51 7.42
CA THR A 73 -4.82 -8.67 7.54
C THR A 73 -5.52 -8.60 6.18
N MET A 74 -5.16 -7.62 5.34
CA MET A 74 -5.77 -7.45 4.02
C MET A 74 -5.36 -8.55 3.03
N VAL A 75 -4.11 -9.01 3.10
CA VAL A 75 -3.63 -10.17 2.33
C VAL A 75 -4.41 -11.43 2.71
N ASP A 76 -4.64 -11.65 4.01
CA ASP A 76 -5.42 -12.77 4.51
C ASP A 76 -6.88 -12.70 4.04
N TRP A 77 -7.48 -11.50 4.04
CA TRP A 77 -8.83 -11.29 3.51
C TRP A 77 -8.92 -11.67 2.02
N LEU A 78 -8.08 -11.09 1.17
CA LEU A 78 -8.11 -11.38 -0.27
C LEU A 78 -7.88 -12.87 -0.55
N THR A 79 -6.93 -13.48 0.17
CA THR A 79 -6.66 -14.93 0.08
C THR A 79 -7.88 -15.75 0.48
N ALA A 80 -8.52 -15.43 1.60
CA ALA A 80 -9.70 -16.14 2.09
C ALA A 80 -10.91 -15.99 1.15
N TRP A 81 -11.04 -14.82 0.53
CA TRP A 81 -12.09 -14.49 -0.44
C TRP A 81 -11.81 -15.05 -1.84
N GLY A 82 -10.66 -15.67 -2.05
CA GLY A 82 -10.23 -16.21 -3.35
C GLY A 82 -9.99 -15.11 -4.39
N LYS A 83 -9.61 -13.92 -3.94
CA LYS A 83 -9.24 -12.78 -4.77
C LYS A 83 -7.71 -12.73 -4.95
N GLU A 84 -7.28 -12.03 -5.97
CA GLU A 84 -5.88 -11.80 -6.24
C GLU A 84 -5.30 -10.84 -5.20
N VAL A 85 -4.13 -11.18 -4.66
CA VAL A 85 -3.35 -10.28 -3.80
C VAL A 85 -2.44 -9.47 -4.71
N PRO A 86 -2.47 -8.13 -4.65
CA PRO A 86 -1.60 -7.30 -5.47
C PRO A 86 -0.13 -7.50 -5.06
N GLU A 87 0.77 -7.49 -6.05
CA GLU A 87 2.21 -7.42 -5.82
C GLU A 87 2.57 -6.08 -5.16
N THR A 88 3.56 -6.08 -4.27
CA THR A 88 3.98 -4.88 -3.52
C THR A 88 5.41 -4.46 -3.85
N SER A 89 5.76 -3.20 -3.54
CA SER A 89 7.14 -2.72 -3.66
C SER A 89 8.12 -3.49 -2.77
N LEU A 90 7.65 -4.10 -1.67
CA LEU A 90 8.45 -4.94 -0.79
C LEU A 90 8.91 -6.23 -1.49
N ASP A 91 8.07 -6.82 -2.34
CA ASP A 91 8.37 -8.05 -3.06
C ASP A 91 9.50 -7.87 -4.09
N HIS A 92 9.64 -6.66 -4.63
CA HIS A 92 10.65 -6.33 -5.64
C HIS A 92 12.02 -5.92 -5.05
N THR A 93 12.10 -5.46 -3.79
CA THR A 93 13.40 -5.14 -3.15
C THR A 93 14.32 -6.35 -2.98
N ASN A 94 13.77 -7.57 -2.91
CA ASN A 94 14.55 -8.81 -2.86
C ASN A 94 14.97 -9.34 -4.24
N ALA A 95 14.44 -8.80 -5.34
CA ALA A 95 14.71 -9.30 -6.70
C ALA A 95 15.93 -8.65 -7.38
N GLY A 96 16.52 -7.59 -6.80
CA GLY A 96 17.71 -6.93 -7.35
C GLY A 96 17.49 -6.37 -8.77
N HIS A 97 16.24 -6.03 -9.12
CA HIS A 97 15.89 -5.41 -10.38
C HIS A 97 15.69 -3.91 -10.20
N ASP A 98 16.17 -3.20 -11.20
CA ASP A 98 16.11 -1.75 -11.33
C ASP A 98 14.67 -1.27 -11.27
N MET A 99 14.35 -0.37 -10.33
CA MET A 99 13.03 0.25 -10.19
C MET A 99 12.62 1.05 -11.44
N SER A 100 13.57 1.30 -12.35
CA SER A 100 13.36 2.00 -13.64
C SER A 100 12.66 1.14 -14.71
N GLU A 101 12.59 -0.18 -14.54
CA GLU A 101 11.98 -1.11 -15.51
C GLU A 101 10.64 -1.68 -15.07
N MET A 102 9.95 -1.05 -14.11
CA MET A 102 8.54 -1.40 -13.87
C MET A 102 7.74 -1.11 -15.15
N PRO A 103 7.01 -2.09 -15.73
CA PRO A 103 5.81 -1.70 -16.45
C PRO A 103 4.92 -1.00 -15.41
N GLU A 104 4.51 0.23 -15.68
CA GLU A 104 3.42 0.88 -14.95
C GLU A 104 2.32 -0.17 -14.78
N ILE A 105 2.07 -0.62 -13.56
CA ILE A 105 0.79 -1.26 -13.27
C ILE A 105 -0.18 -0.10 -13.40
N GLU A 106 -0.79 0.06 -14.59
CA GLU A 106 -1.71 1.16 -14.92
C GLU A 106 -2.67 1.36 -13.75
N GLY A 107 -2.47 2.44 -12.97
CA GLY A 107 -3.29 2.81 -11.80
C GLY A 107 -2.60 2.80 -10.43
N MET A 108 -1.40 2.24 -10.26
CA MET A 108 -0.70 2.29 -8.95
C MET A 108 -0.06 3.66 -8.64
N ASP A 109 0.41 4.39 -9.64
CA ASP A 109 0.92 5.76 -9.49
C ASP A 109 -0.18 6.82 -9.22
N ASP A 110 -1.44 6.46 -9.47
CA ASP A 110 -2.60 7.37 -9.33
C ASP A 110 -3.30 7.25 -7.95
N MET A 111 -2.74 6.42 -7.05
CA MET A 111 -3.27 6.25 -5.71
C MET A 111 -2.96 7.49 -4.85
N PRO A 112 -3.98 8.21 -4.34
CA PRO A 112 -3.76 9.45 -3.61
C PRO A 112 -2.86 9.23 -2.38
N GLY A 113 -1.73 9.93 -2.33
CA GLY A 113 -0.82 9.90 -1.18
C GLY A 113 0.41 9.02 -1.34
N MET A 114 0.51 8.23 -2.41
CA MET A 114 1.75 7.50 -2.75
C MET A 114 2.81 8.46 -3.31
N MET A 115 4.06 8.24 -2.92
CA MET A 115 5.24 8.82 -3.59
C MET A 115 5.46 8.11 -4.93
N SER A 116 5.89 8.86 -5.94
CA SER A 116 6.35 8.26 -7.20
C SER A 116 7.61 7.42 -6.96
N ALA A 117 7.93 6.50 -7.89
CA ALA A 117 9.19 5.75 -7.83
C ALA A 117 10.42 6.68 -7.83
N GLU A 118 10.33 7.79 -8.57
CA GLU A 118 11.38 8.81 -8.67
C GLU A 118 11.56 9.56 -7.35
N ASP A 119 10.47 9.92 -6.67
CA ASP A 119 10.52 10.55 -5.35
C ASP A 119 11.03 9.58 -4.28
N MET A 120 10.64 8.30 -4.34
CA MET A 120 11.18 7.25 -3.45
C MET A 120 12.69 7.09 -3.63
N GLN A 121 13.17 7.11 -4.88
CA GLN A 121 14.60 7.07 -5.17
C GLN A 121 15.32 8.32 -4.67
N ALA A 122 14.74 9.51 -4.90
CA ALA A 122 15.28 10.77 -4.40
C ALA A 122 15.36 10.78 -2.87
N LEU A 123 14.35 10.25 -2.17
CA LEU A 123 14.36 10.07 -0.72
C LEU A 123 15.44 9.08 -0.28
N ALA A 124 15.59 7.95 -0.96
CA ALA A 124 16.61 6.95 -0.64
C ALA A 124 18.04 7.51 -0.81
N ASP A 125 18.29 8.32 -1.83
CA ASP A 125 19.59 8.92 -2.10
C ASP A 125 19.90 10.18 -1.28
N ALA A 126 18.89 10.73 -0.58
CA ALA A 126 19.04 11.96 0.19
C ALA A 126 20.10 11.81 1.30
N PRO A 127 20.96 12.84 1.51
CA PRO A 127 21.85 12.86 2.67
C PRO A 127 21.03 12.99 3.95
N ASP A 128 21.52 12.44 5.07
CA ASP A 128 20.78 12.42 6.36
C ASP A 128 20.21 13.79 6.78
N ALA A 129 20.94 14.88 6.51
CA ALA A 129 20.52 16.24 6.82
C ALA A 129 19.27 16.72 6.05
N GLU A 130 19.02 16.15 4.87
CA GLU A 130 17.87 16.48 4.01
C GLU A 130 16.80 15.39 4.08
N PHE A 131 17.21 14.13 4.25
CA PHE A 131 16.35 12.96 4.36
C PHE A 131 15.20 13.17 5.33
N GLN A 132 15.48 13.61 6.57
CA GLN A 132 14.45 13.77 7.58
C GLN A 132 13.36 14.75 7.15
N THR A 133 13.73 15.84 6.46
CA THR A 133 12.77 16.85 6.00
C THR A 133 11.96 16.34 4.80
N MET A 134 12.57 15.52 3.94
CA MET A 134 11.88 14.91 2.81
C MET A 134 10.96 13.75 3.23
N TRP A 135 11.28 13.08 4.34
CA TRP A 135 10.52 11.94 4.86
C TRP A 135 9.25 12.33 5.61
N LEU A 136 9.20 13.55 6.17
CA LEU A 136 8.06 14.11 6.92
C LEU A 136 7.07 14.81 6.00
#